data_AF-A0A2R6XMB7-F1
#
_entry.id   AF-A0A2R6XMB7-F1
#
_cell.length_a   1.000
_cell.length_b   1.000
_cell.length_c   1.000
_cell.angle_alpha   90.00
_cell.angle_beta   90.00
_cell.angle_gamma   90.00
#
_symmetry.space_group_name_H-M   'P 1'
#
loop_
_entity.id
_entity.type
_entity.pdbx_description
1 polymer ?
#
loop_
_entity_poly.entity_id
_entity_poly.type
_entity_poly.pdbx_seq_one_letter_code
_entity_poly.pdbx_strand_id
1 'polypeptide(L)'
;MASDKAPVCVNTPLELNNGPGSGSQGETGSKVIDDHDGTAQEEGAKGDVSTISKWEPETTDSKWRAVVRIVTSVAAKNLWDVAKDYCNLDWCSLVTGCVLLEGEAPGNNVGTVRHCTNDNVPWYSDERLIAIDHEKFTLTYAMVDSSLGWVNYRATLSIGRGEDGKSFLELKGEQSPRATATGKEAVEFMTRGYSLFLSDLESRARTL
;
A
#
# COMPACT_ATOMS: atom_id res chain seq x y z
N MET A 1 8.77 -13.60 -43.73
CA MET A 1 9.23 -12.30 -43.19
C MET A 1 8.10 -11.30 -43.36
N ALA A 2 7.37 -11.00 -42.28
CA ALA A 2 6.47 -9.87 -42.21
C ALA A 2 6.70 -9.23 -40.84
N SER A 3 7.26 -8.03 -40.87
CA SER A 3 7.66 -7.22 -39.73
C SER A 3 6.46 -6.46 -39.19
N ASP A 4 6.38 -6.44 -37.86
CA ASP A 4 5.84 -5.43 -36.94
C ASP A 4 4.88 -4.35 -37.42
N LYS A 5 3.81 -4.18 -36.63
CA LYS A 5 3.63 -2.96 -35.82
C LYS A 5 2.74 -3.27 -34.62
N ALA A 6 3.32 -3.26 -33.42
CA ALA A 6 2.57 -3.21 -32.17
C ALA A 6 1.88 -1.83 -32.04
N PRO A 7 0.65 -1.75 -31.50
CA PRO A 7 -0.05 -0.50 -31.33
C PRO A 7 0.59 0.36 -30.23
N VAL A 8 0.80 1.63 -30.54
CA VAL A 8 1.22 2.66 -29.59
C VAL A 8 0.06 2.94 -28.65
N CYS A 9 0.15 2.50 -27.39
CA CYS A 9 -0.80 2.89 -26.36
C CYS A 9 -0.56 4.34 -25.94
N VAL A 10 -1.55 5.18 -26.20
CA VAL A 10 -1.55 6.60 -25.83
C VAL A 10 -1.87 6.68 -24.34
N ASN A 11 -0.90 7.13 -23.54
CA ASN A 11 -1.07 7.36 -22.11
C ASN A 11 -2.06 8.51 -21.89
N THR A 12 -3.30 8.18 -21.55
CA THR A 12 -4.28 9.15 -21.04
C THR A 12 -4.26 9.08 -19.50
N PRO A 13 -4.18 10.21 -18.78
CA PRO A 13 -4.24 10.20 -17.33
C PRO A 13 -5.53 9.55 -16.83
N LEU A 14 -5.41 8.67 -15.84
CA LEU A 14 -6.53 8.08 -15.11
C LEU A 14 -7.23 9.17 -14.28
N GLU A 15 -8.28 9.79 -14.84
CA GLU A 15 -9.21 10.61 -14.05
C GLU A 15 -10.26 9.69 -13.41
N LEU A 16 -10.13 9.45 -12.11
CA LEU A 16 -11.18 8.83 -11.30
C LEU A 16 -11.99 9.95 -10.63
N ASN A 17 -13.24 10.05 -11.08
CA ASN A 17 -14.23 11.07 -10.79
C ASN A 17 -14.55 11.18 -9.28
N ASN A 18 -14.45 12.38 -8.70
CA ASN A 18 -14.90 12.67 -7.33
C ASN A 18 -16.35 13.18 -7.37
N GLY A 19 -17.31 12.36 -6.91
CA GLY A 19 -18.69 12.80 -6.68
C GLY A 19 -18.82 13.72 -5.45
N PRO A 20 -19.77 14.69 -5.45
CA PRO A 20 -19.79 15.77 -4.48
C PRO A 20 -20.44 15.38 -3.15
N GLY A 21 -19.75 15.70 -2.05
CA GLY A 21 -20.31 15.71 -0.70
C GLY A 21 -21.26 16.89 -0.50
N SER A 22 -22.48 16.59 -0.09
CA SER A 22 -23.50 17.56 0.32
C SER A 22 -23.10 18.24 1.64
N GLY A 23 -22.83 19.55 1.58
CA GLY A 23 -22.76 20.40 2.76
C GLY A 23 -24.15 20.93 3.15
N SER A 24 -24.47 20.89 4.43
CA SER A 24 -25.56 21.68 5.02
C SER A 24 -24.99 22.59 6.10
N GLN A 25 -25.21 23.89 5.91
CA GLN A 25 -24.91 24.97 6.84
C GLN A 25 -25.88 24.99 8.02
N GLY A 26 -25.41 25.54 9.15
CA GLY A 26 -26.24 25.93 10.29
C GLY A 26 -25.54 27.01 11.12
N GLU A 27 -25.91 28.27 10.85
CA GLU A 27 -25.87 29.46 11.72
C GLU A 27 -26.46 29.18 13.11
N THR A 28 -26.30 29.91 14.23
CA THR A 28 -25.78 31.22 14.67
C THR A 28 -25.72 31.19 16.21
N GLY A 29 -25.02 32.13 16.87
CA GLY A 29 -25.37 32.52 18.26
C GLY A 29 -24.22 32.90 19.20
N SER A 30 -23.94 34.20 19.31
CA SER A 30 -23.11 34.81 20.36
C SER A 30 -23.71 34.66 21.77
N LYS A 31 -22.86 34.47 22.79
CA LYS A 31 -23.04 35.10 24.11
C LYS A 31 -21.72 35.18 24.90
N VAL A 32 -21.41 36.40 25.35
CA VAL A 32 -20.35 36.80 26.28
C VAL A 32 -20.83 36.60 27.72
N ILE A 33 -20.00 36.06 28.63
CA ILE A 33 -19.96 36.41 30.06
C ILE A 33 -18.57 36.07 30.66
N ASP A 34 -18.15 36.90 31.62
CA ASP A 34 -16.84 37.10 32.26
C ASP A 34 -16.31 36.01 33.23
N ASP A 35 -14.99 36.12 33.47
CA ASP A 35 -14.17 35.88 34.68
C ASP A 35 -14.61 34.85 35.75
N HIS A 36 -13.73 33.86 36.01
CA HIS A 36 -13.13 33.65 37.34
C HIS A 36 -12.05 32.55 37.36
N ASP A 37 -11.01 32.83 38.15
CA ASP A 37 -9.94 31.99 38.68
C ASP A 37 -10.43 30.69 39.34
N GLY A 38 -9.66 29.59 39.24
CA GLY A 38 -10.02 28.31 39.85
C GLY A 38 -9.23 27.10 39.34
N THR A 39 -8.13 26.80 40.03
CA THR A 39 -7.36 25.55 39.94
C THR A 39 -8.22 24.31 40.25
N ALA A 40 -8.25 23.31 39.36
CA ALA A 40 -8.55 21.92 39.71
C ALA A 40 -7.92 20.95 38.71
N GLN A 41 -7.21 19.95 39.22
CA GLN A 41 -6.86 18.73 38.50
C GLN A 41 -8.14 17.90 38.32
N GLU A 42 -8.36 17.36 37.12
CA GLU A 42 -9.14 16.14 36.96
C GLU A 42 -8.65 15.36 35.73
N GLU A 43 -8.53 14.06 35.94
CA GLU A 43 -8.18 13.05 34.96
C GLU A 43 -9.21 13.03 33.81
N GLY A 44 -8.72 12.83 32.59
CA GLY A 44 -9.56 12.70 31.42
C GLY A 44 -8.85 11.89 30.34
N ALA A 45 -8.90 10.56 30.48
CA ALA A 45 -8.63 9.65 29.38
C ALA A 45 -9.54 10.00 28.20
N LYS A 46 -8.96 10.48 27.11
CA LYS A 46 -9.56 10.45 25.78
C LYS A 46 -8.64 9.64 24.88
N GLY A 47 -9.07 8.42 24.62
CA GLY A 47 -8.55 7.62 23.53
C GLY A 47 -8.96 8.19 22.16
N ASP A 48 -8.35 7.58 21.16
CA ASP A 48 -8.49 7.77 19.71
C ASP A 48 -7.92 9.05 19.08
N VAL A 49 -6.76 8.86 18.45
CA VAL A 49 -6.72 8.85 16.98
C VAL A 49 -5.61 7.92 16.50
N SER A 50 -5.88 7.09 15.48
CA SER A 50 -4.84 6.37 14.76
C SER A 50 -3.90 7.38 14.13
N THR A 51 -2.70 7.53 14.69
CA THR A 51 -1.65 8.33 14.06
C THR A 51 -1.17 7.61 12.82
N ILE A 52 -1.78 7.90 11.68
CA ILE A 52 -1.10 7.77 10.39
C ILE A 52 0.03 8.80 10.45
N SER A 53 1.24 8.36 10.78
CA SER A 53 2.42 9.21 10.66
C SER A 53 2.61 9.51 9.18
N LYS A 54 2.12 10.67 8.74
CA LYS A 54 2.35 11.22 7.42
C LYS A 54 3.86 11.44 7.26
N TRP A 55 4.49 10.57 6.49
CA TRP A 55 5.92 10.67 6.15
C TRP A 55 6.10 11.58 4.93
N GLU A 56 7.11 12.45 4.98
CA GLU A 56 7.52 13.28 3.85
C GLU A 56 8.47 12.50 2.94
N PRO A 57 8.30 12.57 1.61
CA PRO A 57 9.16 11.83 0.68
C PRO A 57 10.61 12.30 0.79
N GLU A 58 11.52 11.40 1.17
CA GLU A 58 12.96 11.63 1.01
C GLU A 58 13.37 11.34 -0.44
N THR A 59 13.62 12.40 -1.21
CA THR A 59 14.18 12.31 -2.56
C THR A 59 15.70 12.40 -2.50
N THR A 60 16.38 11.27 -2.29
CA THR A 60 17.78 11.19 -2.74
C THR A 60 17.73 11.04 -4.26
N ASP A 61 18.45 11.88 -5.01
CA ASP A 61 18.38 12.02 -6.49
C ASP A 61 18.46 10.72 -7.33
N SER A 62 18.72 9.56 -6.73
CA SER A 62 18.82 8.26 -7.42
C SER A 62 17.57 7.37 -7.32
N LYS A 63 16.67 7.55 -6.34
CA LYS A 63 15.49 6.68 -6.15
C LYS A 63 14.31 7.43 -5.53
N TRP A 64 13.10 7.09 -5.98
CA TRP A 64 11.85 7.50 -5.35
C TRP A 64 11.37 6.42 -4.39
N ARG A 65 11.03 6.80 -3.16
CA ARG A 65 10.69 5.86 -2.09
C ARG A 65 9.34 6.19 -1.47
N ALA A 66 8.55 5.15 -1.20
CA ALA A 66 7.31 5.24 -0.45
C ALA A 66 7.31 4.21 0.68
N VAL A 67 6.75 4.62 1.83
CA VAL A 67 6.57 3.78 3.00
C VAL A 67 5.18 4.02 3.54
N VAL A 68 4.39 2.95 3.71
CA VAL A 68 3.12 3.01 4.42
C VAL A 68 3.18 2.01 5.56
N ARG A 69 2.74 2.46 6.74
CA ARG A 69 2.66 1.64 7.95
C ARG A 69 1.30 1.82 8.60
N ILE A 70 0.64 0.72 8.93
CA ILE A 70 -0.60 0.71 9.71
C ILE A 70 -0.42 -0.13 10.97
N VAL A 71 -1.13 0.25 12.03
CA VAL A 71 -1.16 -0.47 13.32
C VAL A 71 -2.54 -1.08 13.49
N THR A 72 -2.60 -2.35 13.89
CA THR A 72 -3.85 -3.11 13.96
C THR A 72 -3.92 -4.01 15.20
N SER A 73 -5.14 -4.34 15.60
CA SER A 73 -5.41 -5.34 16.65
C SER A 73 -5.30 -6.79 16.15
N VAL A 74 -5.20 -7.02 14.84
CA VAL A 74 -5.02 -8.37 14.29
C VAL A 74 -3.65 -8.92 14.69
N ALA A 75 -3.60 -10.19 15.09
CA ALA A 75 -2.35 -10.85 15.44
C ALA A 75 -1.40 -10.93 14.23
N ALA A 76 -0.11 -10.60 14.44
CA ALA A 76 0.94 -10.65 13.42
C ALA A 76 0.96 -11.99 12.67
N LYS A 77 0.71 -13.10 13.38
CA LYS A 77 0.64 -14.43 12.78
C LYS A 77 -0.51 -14.56 11.77
N ASN A 78 -1.71 -14.05 12.08
CA ASN A 78 -2.85 -14.12 11.15
C ASN A 78 -2.60 -13.29 9.90
N LEU A 79 -2.00 -12.11 10.06
CA LEU A 79 -1.59 -11.26 8.94
C LEU A 79 -0.56 -11.99 8.06
N TRP A 80 0.42 -12.65 8.68
CA TRP A 80 1.41 -13.42 7.95
C TRP A 80 0.85 -14.66 7.27
N ASP A 81 -0.11 -15.35 7.90
CA ASP A 81 -0.74 -16.53 7.31
C ASP A 81 -1.48 -16.20 6.01
N VAL A 82 -1.99 -14.98 5.86
CA VAL A 82 -2.51 -14.45 4.58
C VAL A 82 -1.35 -14.05 3.65
N ALA A 83 -0.42 -13.23 4.13
CA ALA A 83 0.59 -12.59 3.28
C ALA A 83 1.65 -13.53 2.71
N LYS A 84 1.94 -14.66 3.37
CA LYS A 84 3.03 -15.56 2.99
C LYS A 84 2.76 -16.37 1.72
N ASP A 85 1.50 -16.42 1.28
CA ASP A 85 1.12 -17.10 0.03
C ASP A 85 1.30 -16.14 -1.15
N TYR A 86 2.54 -16.04 -1.62
CA TYR A 86 3.00 -15.08 -2.61
C TYR A 86 2.20 -15.13 -3.91
N CYS A 87 1.80 -16.31 -4.39
CA CYS A 87 1.02 -16.41 -5.63
C CYS A 87 -0.49 -16.29 -5.41
N ASN A 88 -0.96 -16.13 -4.17
CA ASN A 88 -2.39 -16.02 -3.86
C ASN A 88 -2.74 -14.62 -3.34
N LEU A 89 -3.21 -13.78 -4.26
CA LEU A 89 -3.68 -12.42 -3.98
C LEU A 89 -5.19 -12.28 -4.18
N ASP A 90 -5.97 -13.35 -4.02
CA ASP A 90 -7.44 -13.32 -4.15
C ASP A 90 -8.13 -12.31 -3.21
N TRP A 91 -7.44 -11.92 -2.15
CA TRP A 91 -7.87 -10.99 -1.14
C TRP A 91 -7.54 -9.53 -1.45
N CYS A 92 -6.67 -9.26 -2.43
CA CYS A 92 -6.20 -7.89 -2.73
C CYS A 92 -7.09 -7.26 -3.80
N SER A 93 -7.81 -6.18 -3.45
CA SER A 93 -8.71 -5.47 -4.37
C SER A 93 -8.00 -4.82 -5.56
N LEU A 94 -6.68 -4.63 -5.45
CA LEU A 94 -5.86 -4.15 -6.56
C LEU A 94 -5.65 -5.23 -7.62
N VAL A 95 -5.87 -6.51 -7.35
CA VAL A 95 -5.54 -7.61 -8.26
C VAL A 95 -6.80 -8.39 -8.62
N THR A 96 -7.09 -8.55 -9.91
CA THR A 96 -8.18 -9.41 -10.40
C THR A 96 -7.67 -10.79 -10.84
N GLY A 97 -6.40 -10.89 -11.23
CA GLY A 97 -5.75 -12.14 -11.59
C GLY A 97 -4.33 -12.21 -11.04
N CYS A 98 -3.95 -13.37 -10.50
CA CYS A 98 -2.59 -13.66 -10.05
C CYS A 98 -2.25 -15.10 -10.40
N VAL A 99 -1.26 -15.31 -11.27
CA VAL A 99 -0.86 -16.65 -11.73
C VAL A 99 0.65 -16.84 -11.63
N LEU A 100 1.07 -18.08 -11.39
CA LEU A 100 2.47 -18.46 -11.42
C LEU A 100 2.98 -18.45 -12.87
N LEU A 101 3.98 -17.61 -13.16
CA LEU A 101 4.60 -17.49 -14.47
C LEU A 101 5.89 -18.33 -14.57
N GLU A 102 6.75 -18.27 -13.55
CA GLU A 102 7.99 -19.04 -13.46
C GLU A 102 8.17 -19.62 -12.06
N GLY A 103 8.61 -20.87 -11.94
CA GLY A 103 8.86 -21.54 -10.67
C GLY A 103 8.00 -22.79 -10.46
N GLU A 104 8.07 -23.36 -9.25
CA GLU A 104 7.29 -24.56 -8.88
C GLU A 104 6.10 -24.18 -8.00
N ALA A 105 4.95 -24.81 -8.26
CA ALA A 105 3.76 -24.67 -7.42
C ALA A 105 4.07 -25.11 -5.97
N PRO A 106 3.58 -24.39 -4.95
CA PRO A 106 2.57 -23.33 -5.01
C PRO A 106 3.09 -21.92 -5.33
N GLY A 107 4.38 -21.76 -5.69
CA GLY A 107 4.94 -20.46 -6.08
C GLY A 107 5.41 -19.59 -4.91
N ASN A 108 5.79 -20.21 -3.80
CA ASN A 108 6.24 -19.52 -2.57
C ASN A 108 7.76 -19.61 -2.37
N ASN A 109 8.51 -20.04 -3.39
CA ASN A 109 9.97 -20.18 -3.34
C ASN A 109 10.64 -18.93 -3.91
N VAL A 110 11.73 -18.49 -3.28
CA VAL A 110 12.57 -17.40 -3.80
C VAL A 110 12.97 -17.69 -5.25
N GLY A 111 12.85 -16.68 -6.11
CA GLY A 111 13.08 -16.79 -7.55
C GLY A 111 11.81 -16.99 -8.38
N THR A 112 10.70 -17.41 -7.76
CA THR A 112 9.39 -17.52 -8.40
C THR A 112 8.95 -16.18 -9.01
N VAL A 113 8.34 -16.21 -10.20
CA VAL A 113 7.71 -15.06 -10.85
C VAL A 113 6.20 -15.26 -10.91
N ARG A 114 5.42 -14.29 -10.42
CA ARG A 114 3.97 -14.21 -10.58
C ARG A 114 3.60 -13.16 -11.62
N HIS A 115 2.52 -13.38 -12.36
CA HIS A 115 1.87 -12.40 -13.22
C HIS A 115 0.59 -11.92 -12.56
N CYS A 116 0.54 -10.63 -12.24
CA CYS A 116 -0.61 -9.96 -11.63
C CYS A 116 -1.30 -9.05 -12.66
N THR A 117 -2.63 -9.05 -12.67
CA THR A 117 -3.44 -8.16 -13.52
C THR A 117 -4.52 -7.46 -12.72
N ASN A 118 -5.01 -6.35 -13.27
CA ASN A 118 -6.30 -5.77 -12.89
C ASN A 118 -7.10 -5.46 -14.15
N ASP A 119 -8.22 -6.15 -14.33
CA ASP A 119 -9.04 -6.01 -15.54
C ASP A 119 -9.97 -4.78 -15.46
N ASN A 120 -10.24 -4.27 -14.25
CA ASN A 120 -11.07 -3.09 -14.03
C ASN A 120 -10.30 -1.79 -14.31
N VAL A 121 -9.02 -1.78 -13.98
CA VAL A 121 -8.08 -0.70 -14.29
C VAL A 121 -6.90 -1.35 -15.00
N PRO A 122 -6.87 -1.35 -16.35
CA PRO A 122 -5.98 -2.23 -17.11
C PRO A 122 -4.50 -1.95 -16.79
N TRP A 123 -3.95 -2.85 -15.99
CA TRP A 123 -2.52 -2.93 -15.71
C TRP A 123 -2.08 -4.37 -15.51
N TYR A 124 -0.79 -4.63 -15.74
CA TYR A 124 -0.14 -5.87 -15.33
C TYR A 124 1.21 -5.61 -14.66
N SER A 125 1.63 -6.57 -13.84
CA SER A 125 3.00 -6.66 -13.31
C SER A 125 3.45 -8.11 -13.25
N ASP A 126 4.64 -8.36 -13.77
CA ASP A 126 5.38 -9.58 -13.53
C ASP A 126 6.32 -9.31 -12.36
N GLU A 127 6.22 -10.11 -11.31
CA GLU A 127 6.88 -9.85 -10.05
C GLU A 127 7.65 -11.09 -9.60
N ARG A 128 8.94 -10.89 -9.30
CA ARG A 128 9.82 -11.94 -8.78
C ARG A 128 9.91 -11.88 -7.26
N LEU A 129 9.73 -13.01 -6.60
CA LEU A 129 10.00 -13.17 -5.17
C LEU A 129 11.52 -13.14 -4.92
N ILE A 130 11.99 -12.13 -4.20
CA ILE A 130 13.42 -11.91 -3.92
C ILE A 130 13.83 -12.50 -2.58
N ALA A 131 12.97 -12.37 -1.57
CA ALA A 131 13.22 -12.90 -0.24
C ALA A 131 11.90 -13.15 0.49
N ILE A 132 11.88 -14.20 1.32
CA ILE A 132 10.79 -14.47 2.25
C ILE A 132 11.41 -15.03 3.55
N ASP A 133 11.02 -14.47 4.69
CA ASP A 133 11.49 -14.90 6.00
C ASP A 133 10.26 -15.12 6.89
N HIS A 134 9.96 -16.38 7.18
CA HIS A 134 8.81 -16.79 7.97
C HIS A 134 9.01 -16.58 9.48
N GLU A 135 10.23 -16.33 9.95
CA GLU A 135 10.49 -16.03 11.36
C GLU A 135 10.32 -14.52 11.62
N LYS A 136 10.75 -13.70 10.66
CA LYS A 136 10.66 -12.23 10.74
C LYS A 136 9.40 -11.65 10.11
N PHE A 137 8.58 -12.48 9.47
CA PHE A 137 7.39 -12.09 8.71
C PHE A 137 7.70 -10.96 7.71
N THR A 138 8.69 -11.21 6.86
CA THR A 138 9.08 -10.29 5.79
C THR A 138 9.00 -10.96 4.43
N LEU A 139 8.54 -10.21 3.43
CA LEU A 139 8.44 -10.64 2.04
C LEU A 139 8.92 -9.50 1.15
N THR A 140 9.89 -9.78 0.27
CA THR A 140 10.43 -8.82 -0.69
C THR A 140 10.22 -9.33 -2.11
N TYR A 141 9.72 -8.47 -2.98
CA TYR A 141 9.60 -8.75 -4.41
C TYR A 141 10.12 -7.59 -5.26
N ALA A 142 10.41 -7.89 -6.53
CA ALA A 142 10.80 -6.90 -7.53
C ALA A 142 9.94 -7.06 -8.78
N MET A 143 9.58 -5.96 -9.43
CA MET A 143 8.94 -6.05 -10.75
C MET A 143 9.99 -6.34 -11.80
N VAL A 144 9.73 -7.35 -12.64
CA VAL A 144 10.58 -7.74 -13.77
C VAL A 144 10.00 -7.28 -15.10
N ASP A 145 8.68 -7.14 -15.20
CA ASP A 145 7.98 -6.45 -16.29
C ASP A 145 6.69 -5.80 -15.75
N SER A 146 6.22 -4.73 -16.38
CA SER A 146 4.96 -4.08 -15.99
C SER A 146 4.49 -3.03 -17.00
N SER A 147 3.18 -2.93 -17.21
CA SER A 147 2.56 -1.82 -17.94
C SER A 147 2.62 -0.48 -17.19
N LEU A 148 2.98 -0.47 -15.90
CA LEU A 148 3.01 0.74 -15.07
C LEU A 148 4.26 1.61 -15.31
N GLY A 149 5.20 1.13 -16.14
CA GLY A 149 6.44 1.84 -16.47
C GLY A 149 7.35 2.04 -15.25
N TRP A 150 7.36 1.06 -14.33
CA TRP A 150 8.22 1.07 -13.15
C TRP A 150 9.61 0.56 -13.52
N VAL A 151 10.65 1.20 -12.99
CA VAL A 151 12.05 0.86 -13.31
C VAL A 151 12.79 0.51 -12.04
N ASN A 152 13.43 -0.67 -12.02
CA ASN A 152 14.14 -1.20 -10.86
C ASN A 152 13.28 -1.18 -9.58
N TYR A 153 11.98 -1.44 -9.72
CA TYR A 153 11.07 -1.39 -8.60
C TYR A 153 11.28 -2.58 -7.67
N ARG A 154 11.34 -2.29 -6.37
CA ARG A 154 11.45 -3.29 -5.31
C ARG A 154 10.58 -2.88 -4.14
N ALA A 155 9.83 -3.82 -3.60
CA ALA A 155 9.03 -3.62 -2.40
C ALA A 155 9.28 -4.69 -1.35
N THR A 156 9.09 -4.33 -0.08
CA THR A 156 9.20 -5.20 1.08
C THR A 156 8.02 -4.98 2.00
N LEU A 157 7.22 -6.03 2.19
CA LEU A 157 6.23 -6.13 3.24
C LEU A 157 6.92 -6.63 4.52
N SER A 158 6.64 -5.98 5.64
CA SER A 158 7.09 -6.40 6.98
C SER A 158 5.91 -6.39 7.93
N ILE A 159 5.73 -7.47 8.68
CA ILE A 159 4.71 -7.61 9.71
C ILE A 159 5.42 -7.86 11.03
N GLY A 160 4.99 -7.21 12.10
CA GLY A 160 5.60 -7.44 13.40
C GLY A 160 4.71 -7.05 14.55
N ARG A 161 5.19 -7.29 15.77
CA ARG A 161 4.55 -6.81 16.99
C ARG A 161 4.89 -5.32 17.15
N GLY A 162 3.84 -4.51 17.33
CA GLY A 162 3.95 -3.12 17.74
C GLY A 162 3.87 -2.99 19.26
N GLU A 163 3.69 -1.76 19.71
CA GLU A 163 3.45 -1.43 21.12
C GLU A 163 2.08 -1.95 21.58
N ASP A 164 1.91 -2.09 22.90
CA ASP A 164 0.64 -2.44 23.56
C ASP A 164 -0.03 -3.74 23.05
N GLY A 165 0.77 -4.70 22.60
CA GLY A 165 0.27 -5.97 22.09
C GLY A 165 -0.41 -5.90 20.72
N LYS A 166 -0.41 -4.73 20.07
CA LYS A 166 -0.88 -4.56 18.68
C LYS A 166 0.16 -5.11 17.70
N SER A 167 -0.25 -5.28 16.45
CA SER A 167 0.66 -5.60 15.34
C SER A 167 0.83 -4.39 14.44
N PHE A 168 1.88 -4.38 13.64
CA PHE A 168 2.04 -3.45 12.53
C PHE A 168 2.16 -4.20 11.21
N LEU A 169 1.70 -3.55 10.14
CA LEU A 169 2.03 -3.89 8.76
C LEU A 169 2.73 -2.71 8.13
N GLU A 170 3.81 -2.97 7.42
CA GLU A 170 4.59 -1.95 6.75
C GLU A 170 4.94 -2.42 5.34
N LEU A 171 4.61 -1.59 4.35
CA LEU A 171 5.02 -1.81 2.96
C LEU A 171 5.93 -0.64 2.56
N LYS A 172 7.18 -0.99 2.25
CA LYS A 172 8.20 -0.07 1.76
C LYS A 172 8.51 -0.43 0.33
N GLY A 173 8.63 0.56 -0.55
CA GLY A 173 9.15 0.31 -1.88
C GLY A 173 9.92 1.49 -2.45
N GLU A 174 10.70 1.16 -3.45
CA GLU A 174 11.56 2.09 -4.15
C GLU A 174 11.57 1.81 -5.65
N GLN A 175 11.78 2.86 -6.45
CA GLN A 175 12.03 2.75 -7.89
C GLN A 175 13.02 3.80 -8.36
N SER A 176 13.60 3.58 -9.53
CA SER A 176 14.37 4.59 -10.24
C SER A 176 13.47 5.70 -10.80
N PRO A 177 13.98 6.93 -10.93
CA PRO A 177 13.30 7.99 -11.68
C PRO A 177 12.98 7.57 -13.11
N ARG A 178 11.89 8.11 -13.66
CA ARG A 178 11.46 7.89 -15.05
C ARG A 178 11.07 9.20 -15.71
N ALA A 179 11.27 9.31 -17.02
CA ALA A 179 11.00 10.54 -17.77
C ALA A 179 9.51 10.95 -17.79
N THR A 180 8.60 10.00 -17.56
CA THR A 180 7.14 10.19 -17.70
C THR A 180 6.44 10.60 -16.41
N ALA A 181 7.15 10.75 -15.30
CA ALA A 181 6.57 11.16 -14.02
C ALA A 181 7.57 11.96 -13.19
N THR A 182 7.05 12.72 -12.23
CA THR A 182 7.84 13.31 -11.15
C THR A 182 7.96 12.34 -9.98
N GLY A 183 8.95 12.55 -9.10
CA GLY A 183 9.08 11.78 -7.87
C GLY A 183 7.88 11.93 -6.94
N LYS A 184 7.27 13.11 -6.91
CA LYS A 184 6.06 13.36 -6.13
C LYS A 184 4.89 12.49 -6.60
N GLU A 185 4.56 12.53 -7.88
CA GLU A 185 3.46 11.73 -8.45
C GLU A 185 3.68 10.23 -8.25
N ALA A 186 4.93 9.77 -8.43
CA ALA A 186 5.29 8.38 -8.21
C ALA A 186 5.10 7.96 -6.74
N VAL A 187 5.56 8.78 -5.79
CA VAL A 187 5.39 8.49 -4.37
C VAL A 187 3.93 8.54 -3.94
N GLU A 188 3.14 9.50 -4.44
CA GLU A 188 1.71 9.57 -4.18
C GLU A 188 0.98 8.32 -4.71
N PHE A 189 1.31 7.89 -5.93
CA PHE A 189 0.76 6.67 -6.53
C PHE A 189 1.10 5.41 -5.69
N MET A 190 2.38 5.24 -5.35
CA MET A 190 2.83 4.10 -4.52
C MET A 190 2.15 4.11 -3.14
N THR A 191 2.08 5.27 -2.50
CA THR A 191 1.47 5.43 -1.16
C THR A 191 0.00 5.04 -1.18
N ARG A 192 -0.75 5.44 -2.22
CA ARG A 192 -2.15 5.05 -2.37
C ARG A 192 -2.31 3.54 -2.58
N GLY A 193 -1.51 2.95 -3.46
CA GLY A 193 -1.51 1.50 -3.69
C GLY A 193 -1.18 0.70 -2.42
N TYR A 194 -0.14 1.11 -1.69
CA TYR A 194 0.26 0.44 -0.46
C TYR A 194 -0.79 0.55 0.63
N SER A 195 -1.47 1.70 0.73
CA SER A 195 -2.55 1.88 1.71
C SER A 195 -3.70 0.92 1.46
N LEU A 196 -4.11 0.74 0.19
CA LEU A 196 -5.14 -0.22 -0.19
C LEU A 196 -4.69 -1.67 0.06
N PHE A 197 -3.48 -2.02 -0.38
CA PHE A 197 -2.91 -3.36 -0.17
C PHE A 197 -2.87 -3.74 1.30
N LEU A 198 -2.40 -2.86 2.18
CA LEU A 198 -2.32 -3.12 3.61
C LEU A 198 -3.70 -3.19 4.27
N SER A 199 -4.64 -2.36 3.84
CA SER A 199 -6.04 -2.39 4.31
C SER A 199 -6.73 -3.70 3.94
N ASP A 200 -6.53 -4.19 2.71
CA ASP A 200 -7.12 -5.44 2.24
C ASP A 200 -6.53 -6.64 2.98
N LEU A 201 -5.20 -6.65 3.17
CA LEU A 201 -4.50 -7.68 3.94
C LEU A 201 -5.03 -7.75 5.38
N GLU A 202 -5.16 -6.60 6.04
CA GLU A 202 -5.73 -6.50 7.37
C GLU A 202 -7.17 -7.02 7.41
N SER A 203 -8.01 -6.57 6.47
CA SER A 203 -9.41 -6.99 6.36
C SER A 203 -9.52 -8.51 6.20
N ARG A 204 -8.73 -9.09 5.30
CA ARG A 204 -8.70 -10.55 5.08
C ARG A 204 -8.30 -11.29 6.34
N ALA A 205 -7.25 -10.84 7.02
CA ALA A 205 -6.75 -11.48 8.23
C ALA A 205 -7.71 -11.38 9.43
N ARG A 206 -8.65 -10.43 9.44
CA ARG A 206 -9.75 -10.36 10.43
C ARG A 206 -10.81 -11.44 10.24
N THR A 207 -10.89 -12.01 9.03
CA THR A 207 -11.91 -13.01 8.66
C THR A 207 -11.43 -14.46 8.77
N LEU A 208 -10.16 -14.66 9.15
CA LEU A 208 -9.59 -15.98 9.48
C LEU A 208 -9.91 -16.35 10.93
#